data_AF-H8XNQ5-F1
#
_entry.id   AF-H8XNQ5-F1
#
_cell.length_a   1.000
_cell.length_b   1.000
_cell.length_c   1.000
_cell.angle_alpha   90.00
_cell.angle_beta   90.00
_cell.angle_gamma   90.00
#
_symmetry.space_group_name_H-M   'P 1'
#
loop_
_entity.id
_entity.type
_entity.pdbx_description
1 polymer ?
#
loop_
_entity_poly.entity_id
_entity_poly.type
_entity_poly.pdbx_seq_one_letter_code
_entity_poly.pdbx_strand_id
1 'polypeptide(L)' 'MTKKEIILKIDEALLNVDMPPETRELLIELRSEIPRIRTKEEIISLGTKWAEIITKIFIFTSTSQ' A
#
# COMPACT_ATOMS: atom_id res chain seq x y z
N MET A 1 4.25 5.78 13.08
CA MET A 1 4.17 4.70 12.07
C MET A 1 5.59 4.23 11.76
N THR A 2 5.88 2.97 12.03
CA THR A 2 7.18 2.32 11.80
C THR A 2 7.12 1.47 10.54
N LYS A 3 8.29 1.11 9.97
CA LYS A 3 8.36 0.23 8.80
C LYS A 3 7.63 -1.11 9.01
N LYS A 4 7.74 -1.68 10.22
CA LYS A 4 7.05 -2.93 10.56
C LYS A 4 5.54 -2.79 10.49
N GLU A 5 4.97 -1.71 11.03
CA GLU A 5 3.53 -1.47 10.96
C GLU A 5 3.04 -1.31 9.50
N ILE A 6 3.83 -0.68 8.64
CA ILE A 6 3.46 -0.50 7.22
C ILE A 6 3.50 -1.84 6.48
N ILE A 7 4.54 -2.66 6.70
CA ILE A 7 4.60 -4.03 6.15
C ILE A 7 3.38 -4.84 6.58
N LEU A 8 3.03 -4.78 7.88
CA LEU A 8 1.93 -5.56 8.44
C LEU A 8 0.59 -5.15 7.81
N LYS A 9 0.34 -3.85 7.63
CA LYS A 9 -0.85 -3.36 6.93
C LYS A 9 -0.90 -3.74 5.46
N ILE A 10 0.24 -3.78 4.78
CA ILE A 10 0.31 -4.23 3.37
C ILE A 10 0.02 -5.73 3.30
N ASP A 11 0.62 -6.54 4.18
CA ASP A 11 0.39 -7.97 4.23
C ASP A 11 -1.09 -8.27 4.53
N GLU A 12 -1.72 -7.55 5.48
CA GLU A 12 -3.17 -7.63 5.75
C GLU A 12 -4.01 -7.27 4.52
N ALA A 13 -3.67 -6.20 3.82
CA ALA A 13 -4.38 -5.80 2.60
C ALA A 13 -4.26 -6.84 1.49
N LEU A 14 -3.10 -7.48 1.34
CA LEU A 14 -2.84 -8.53 0.33
C LEU A 14 -3.64 -9.83 0.59
N LEU A 15 -4.13 -10.05 1.81
CA LEU A 15 -5.04 -11.15 2.14
C LEU A 15 -6.44 -10.94 1.55
N ASN A 16 -6.80 -9.72 1.16
CA ASN A 16 -8.08 -9.47 0.51
C ASN A 16 -8.11 -10.12 -0.88
N VAL A 17 -9.03 -11.06 -1.08
CA VAL A 17 -9.18 -11.85 -2.32
C VAL A 17 -9.90 -11.07 -3.42
N ASP A 18 -10.74 -10.09 -3.05
CA ASP A 18 -11.50 -9.24 -3.99
C ASP A 18 -10.68 -8.03 -4.49
N MET A 19 -9.40 -7.97 -4.13
CA MET A 19 -8.50 -6.91 -4.56
C MET A 19 -8.20 -6.98 -6.06
N PRO A 20 -8.35 -5.86 -6.80
CA PRO A 20 -7.95 -5.81 -8.20
C PRO A 20 -6.47 -6.22 -8.41
N PRO A 21 -6.14 -6.99 -9.46
CA PRO A 21 -4.77 -7.43 -9.71
C PRO A 21 -3.75 -6.28 -9.77
N GLU A 22 -4.12 -5.17 -10.39
CA GLU A 22 -3.30 -3.95 -10.45
C GLU A 22 -2.96 -3.39 -9.06
N THR A 23 -3.93 -3.41 -8.14
CA THR A 23 -3.75 -2.97 -6.76
C THR A 23 -2.81 -3.92 -6.02
N ARG A 24 -2.99 -5.22 -6.24
CA ARG A 24 -2.14 -6.25 -5.64
C ARG A 24 -0.68 -6.08 -6.07
N GLU A 25 -0.44 -5.83 -7.35
CA GLU A 25 0.91 -5.56 -7.86
C GLU A 25 1.53 -4.31 -7.22
N LEU A 26 0.78 -3.21 -7.12
CA LEU A 26 1.24 -1.98 -6.48
C LEU A 26 1.61 -2.19 -5.00
N LEU A 27 0.84 -3.00 -4.26
CA LEU A 27 1.14 -3.31 -2.87
C LEU A 27 2.37 -4.22 -2.72
N ILE A 28 2.56 -5.19 -3.62
CA ILE A 28 3.75 -6.05 -3.64
C ILE A 28 5.01 -5.22 -3.94
N GLU A 29 4.93 -4.32 -4.93
CA GLU A 29 6.02 -3.42 -5.27
C GLU A 29 6.37 -2.51 -4.08
N LEU A 30 5.35 -1.89 -3.48
CA LEU A 30 5.52 -1.04 -2.30
C LEU A 30 6.19 -1.79 -1.14
N ARG A 31 5.80 -3.04 -0.88
CA ARG A 31 6.42 -3.91 0.14
C ARG A 31 7.90 -4.18 -0.16
N SER A 32 8.25 -4.36 -1.43
CA SER A 32 9.62 -4.61 -1.89
C SER A 32 10.54 -3.40 -1.73
N GLU A 33 9.99 -2.18 -1.71
CA GLU A 33 10.74 -0.95 -1.47
C GLU A 33 11.11 -0.75 0.02
N ILE A 34 10.31 -1.26 0.96
CA ILE A 34 10.47 -1.02 2.42
C ILE A 34 11.86 -1.37 2.98
N PRO A 35 12.49 -2.51 2.61
CA PRO A 35 13.84 -2.84 3.06
C PRO A 35 14.90 -1.83 2.60
N ARG A 36 14.66 -1.13 1.48
CA ARG A 36 15.61 -0.19 0.86
C ARG A 36 15.56 1.20 1.48
N ILE A 37 14.46 1.55 2.14
CA ILE A 37 14.27 2.83 2.81
C ILE A 37 15.31 3.02 3.90
N ARG A 38 15.97 4.18 3.96
CA ARG A 38 16.98 4.49 4.99
C ARG A 38 16.67 5.77 5.74
N THR A 39 15.91 6.67 5.13
CA THR A 39 15.64 8.01 5.65
C THR A 39 14.20 8.15 6.16
N LYS A 40 13.97 9.17 6.99
CA LYS A 40 12.61 9.51 7.46
C LYS A 40 11.72 10.02 6.31
N GLU A 41 12.29 10.74 5.35
CA GLU A 41 11.56 11.27 4.19
C GLU A 41 11.03 10.13 3.31
N GLU A 42 11.83 9.09 3.07
CA GLU A 42 11.38 7.90 2.36
C GLU A 42 10.27 7.15 3.11
N ILE A 43 10.30 7.11 4.45
CA ILE A 43 9.20 6.52 5.25
C ILE A 43 7.91 7.32 5.06
N ILE A 44 8.00 8.66 5.03
CA ILE A 44 6.84 9.53 4.79
C ILE A 44 6.32 9.30 3.36
N SER A 45 7.19 9.27 2.36
CA SER A 45 6.84 8.99 0.96
C SER A 45 6.16 7.62 0.81
N LEU A 46 6.66 6.58 1.50
CA LEU A 46 6.04 5.26 1.53
C LEU A 46 4.62 5.30 2.10
N GLY A 47 4.41 6.04 3.19
CA GLY A 47 3.09 6.25 3.77
C GLY A 47 2.12 6.96 2.82
N THR A 48 2.61 7.96 2.07
CA THR A 48 1.83 8.65 1.04
C THR A 48 1.46 7.72 -0.11
N LYS A 49 2.42 6.97 -0.68
CA LYS A 49 2.14 5.98 -1.73
C LYS A 49 1.10 4.95 -1.29
N TRP A 50 1.21 4.45 -0.06
CA TRP A 50 0.25 3.52 0.51
C TRP A 50 -1.16 4.13 0.59
N ALA A 51 -1.27 5.37 1.08
CA ALA A 51 -2.54 6.08 1.16
C ALA A 51 -3.17 6.32 -0.23
N GLU A 52 -2.35 6.63 -1.25
CA GLU A 52 -2.82 6.79 -2.62
C GLU A 52 -3.37 5.48 -3.20
N ILE A 53 -2.67 4.36 -2.98
CA ILE A 53 -3.13 3.04 -3.43
C ILE A 53 -4.48 2.71 -2.79
N ILE A 54 -4.62 2.90 -1.48
CA ILE A 54 -5.90 2.62 -0.78
C ILE A 54 -7.00 3.57 -1.23
N THR A 55 -6.69 4.85 -1.43
CA THR A 55 -7.68 5.83 -1.89
C THR A 55 -8.18 5.51 -3.30
N LYS A 56 -7.29 5.03 -4.19
CA LYS A 56 -7.69 4.55 -5.52
C LYS A 56 -8.64 3.35 -5.44
N ILE A 57 -8.36 2.38 -4.56
CA ILE A 57 -9.29 1.26 -4.31
C ILE A 57 -10.65 1.80 -3.87
N PHE A 58 -10.67 2.71 -2.89
CA PHE A 58 -11.90 3.25 -2.34
C PHE A 58 -12.73 4.02 -3.38
N ILE A 59 -12.08 4.86 -4.20
CA ILE A 59 -12.75 5.60 -5.27
C ILE A 59 -13.30 4.64 -6.33
N PHE A 60 -12.55 3.60 -6.71
CA PHE A 60 -13.01 2.60 -7.68
C PHE A 60 -14.24 1.83 -7.20
N THR A 61 -14.28 1.49 -5.90
CA THR A 61 -15.47 0.86 -5.28
C THR A 61 -16.66 1.81 -5.12
N SER A 62 -16.41 3.13 -5.08
CA SER A 62 -17.47 4.15 -4.86
C SER A 62 -18.05 4.72 -6.15
N THR A 63 -17.33 4.64 -7.28
CA THR A 63 -17.79 5.12 -8.60
C THR A 63 -18.51 4.04 -9.44
N SER A 64 -18.61 2.82 -8.90
CA SER A 64 -19.37 1.71 -9.50
C SER A 64 -20.76 1.51 -8.87
N GLN A 65 -21.29 2.49 -8.12
CA GLN A 65 -22.66 2.48 -7.58
C GLN A 65 -23.59 3.42 -8.35
#